data_AF-A0A813VK12-F1
#
_entry.id   AF-A0A813VK12-F1
#
_cell.length_a   1.000
_cell.length_b   1.000
_cell.length_c   1.000
_cell.angle_alpha   90.00
_cell.angle_beta   90.00
_cell.angle_gamma   90.00
#
_symmetry.space_group_name_H-M   'P 1'
#
loop_
_entity.id
_entity.type
_entity.pdbx_description
1 polymer ?
#
loop_
_entity_poly.entity_id
_entity_poly.type
_entity_poly.pdbx_seq_one_letter_code
_entity_poly.pdbx_strand_id
1 'polypeptide(L)'
;MGRRYYCNYCDKTFPNNSQNRRNHTRGIQHTMLKRLYYTKFKDPMLLLQEEQTKRFCNKFAQQGYCEFGDNCKYSHYTNEDLINIIQRAQEDYIRKQNTLENNINRDFDVNRWVEDKLNGINSYVQTQQQLSMSQLHMPPSLRP
;
A
#
# COMPACT_ATOMS: atom_id res chain seq x y z
N MET A 1 24.79 23.97 -16.58
CA MET A 1 23.35 23.59 -16.65
C MET A 1 22.92 23.09 -15.27
N GLY A 2 22.04 23.82 -14.57
CA GLY A 2 21.65 23.51 -13.18
C GLY A 2 20.65 22.35 -13.09
N ARG A 3 20.71 21.57 -11.99
CA ARG A 3 19.73 20.51 -11.72
C ARG A 3 18.32 21.13 -11.63
N ARG A 4 17.31 20.48 -12.22
CA ARG A 4 15.89 20.86 -12.10
C ARG A 4 15.18 19.94 -11.11
N TYR A 5 14.15 20.47 -10.45
CA TYR A 5 13.27 19.70 -9.58
C TYR A 5 11.92 19.55 -10.26
N TYR A 6 11.37 18.33 -10.20
CA TYR A 6 10.03 18.01 -10.68
C TYR A 6 9.12 17.67 -9.50
N CYS A 7 7.90 18.21 -9.50
CA CYS A 7 6.89 17.86 -8.51
C CYS A 7 5.80 16.97 -9.12
N ASN A 8 5.68 15.74 -8.65
CA ASN A 8 4.69 14.76 -9.13
C ASN A 8 3.23 15.15 -8.83
N TYR A 9 2.99 16.01 -7.83
CA TYR A 9 1.62 16.45 -7.50
C TYR A 9 1.15 17.60 -8.39
N CYS A 10 2.10 18.44 -8.82
CA CYS A 10 1.81 19.69 -9.53
C CYS A 10 2.18 19.64 -11.01
N ASP A 11 2.84 18.56 -11.47
CA ASP A 11 3.41 18.37 -12.81
C ASP A 11 4.21 19.57 -13.33
N LYS A 12 5.03 20.15 -12.46
CA LYS A 12 5.85 21.34 -12.75
C LYS A 12 7.32 21.03 -12.57
N THR A 13 8.14 21.49 -13.53
CA THR A 13 9.60 21.51 -13.41
C THR A 13 10.09 22.93 -13.13
N PHE A 14 11.01 23.08 -12.18
CA PHE A 14 11.60 24.38 -11.84
C PHE A 14 13.07 24.24 -11.41
N PRO A 15 13.85 25.33 -11.35
CA PRO A 15 15.24 25.28 -10.89
C PRO A 15 15.35 24.68 -9.48
N ASN A 16 16.23 23.68 -9.30
CA ASN A 16 16.36 22.96 -8.04
C ASN A 16 17.16 23.77 -7.01
N ASN A 17 16.50 24.75 -6.40
CA ASN A 17 16.97 25.48 -5.23
C ASN A 17 16.16 25.03 -3.99
N SER A 18 16.82 24.88 -2.84
CA SER A 18 16.20 24.49 -1.57
C SER A 18 15.06 25.43 -1.18
N GLN A 19 15.25 26.74 -1.35
CA GLN A 19 14.24 27.75 -1.05
C GLN A 19 13.02 27.63 -1.98
N ASN A 20 13.26 27.48 -3.29
CA ASN A 20 12.19 27.33 -4.29
C ASN A 20 11.36 26.07 -4.02
N ARG A 21 12.02 24.95 -3.71
CA ARG A 21 11.35 23.69 -3.36
C ARG A 21 10.50 23.86 -2.12
N ARG A 22 11.03 24.47 -1.06
CA ARG A 22 10.30 24.71 0.20
C ARG A 22 9.07 25.58 -0.03
N ASN A 23 9.22 26.70 -0.73
CA ASN A 23 8.12 27.60 -1.07
C ASN A 23 7.05 26.89 -1.93
N HIS A 24 7.47 26.10 -2.93
CA HIS A 24 6.55 25.30 -3.73
C HIS A 24 5.75 24.31 -2.89
N THR A 25 6.42 23.50 -2.06
CA THR A 25 5.75 22.47 -1.23
C THR A 25 4.79 23.02 -0.18
N ARG A 26 5.00 24.28 0.26
CA ARG A 26 4.12 24.99 1.21
C ARG A 26 3.06 25.83 0.52
N GLY A 27 3.11 25.93 -0.80
CA GLY A 27 2.11 26.64 -1.58
C GLY A 27 0.74 26.00 -1.45
N ILE A 28 -0.30 26.83 -1.55
CA ILE A 28 -1.70 26.40 -1.46
C ILE A 28 -2.00 25.37 -2.55
N GLN A 29 -1.54 25.60 -3.79
CA GLN A 29 -1.76 24.68 -4.91
C GLN A 29 -1.16 23.29 -4.64
N HIS A 30 0.10 23.21 -4.19
CA HIS A 30 0.72 21.93 -3.86
C HIS A 30 -0.02 21.22 -2.72
N THR A 31 -0.36 21.97 -1.67
CA THR A 31 -1.08 21.44 -0.51
C THR A 31 -2.44 20.87 -0.91
N MET A 32 -3.17 21.59 -1.77
CA MET A 32 -4.48 21.18 -2.27
C MET A 32 -4.39 19.94 -3.17
N LEU A 33 -3.51 19.94 -4.17
CA LEU A 33 -3.32 18.79 -5.07
C LEU A 33 -2.84 17.55 -4.32
N LYS A 34 -1.95 17.73 -3.35
CA LYS A 34 -1.53 16.67 -2.44
C LYS A 34 -2.71 16.11 -1.64
N ARG A 35 -3.54 16.97 -1.05
CA ARG A 35 -4.74 16.54 -0.32
C ARG A 35 -5.69 15.76 -1.23
N LEU A 36 -6.01 16.29 -2.42
CA LEU A 36 -6.88 15.64 -3.39
C LEU A 36 -6.36 14.26 -3.80
N TYR A 37 -5.05 14.14 -4.02
CA TYR A 37 -4.41 12.87 -4.32
C TYR A 37 -4.63 11.84 -3.21
N TYR A 38 -4.35 12.20 -1.95
CA TYR A 38 -4.51 11.26 -0.83
C TYR A 38 -5.97 10.96 -0.48
N THR A 39 -6.91 11.88 -0.75
CA THR A 39 -8.35 11.61 -0.57
C THR A 39 -8.81 10.41 -1.40
N LYS A 40 -8.24 10.18 -2.60
CA LYS A 40 -8.58 9.02 -3.44
C LYS A 40 -8.20 7.67 -2.83
N PHE A 41 -7.17 7.66 -1.98
CA PHE A 41 -6.67 6.44 -1.33
C PHE A 41 -7.06 6.38 0.16
N LYS A 42 -7.94 7.27 0.59
CA LYS A 42 -8.39 7.30 1.98
C LYS A 42 -9.30 6.12 2.23
N ASP A 43 -9.18 5.53 3.42
CA ASP A 43 -10.04 4.43 3.85
C ASP A 43 -11.53 4.86 3.76
N PRO A 44 -12.39 4.10 3.06
CA PRO A 44 -13.77 4.50 2.82
C PRO A 44 -14.56 4.72 4.11
N MET A 45 -14.28 3.95 5.17
CA MET A 45 -14.94 4.10 6.46
C MET A 45 -14.58 5.43 7.14
N LEU A 46 -13.30 5.81 7.13
CA LEU A 46 -12.86 7.11 7.63
C LEU A 46 -13.43 8.27 6.81
N LEU A 47 -13.49 8.13 5.49
CA LEU A 47 -14.07 9.14 4.61
C LEU A 47 -15.56 9.33 4.92
N LEU A 48 -16.32 8.23 5.07
CA LEU A 48 -17.73 8.28 5.42
C LEU A 48 -17.96 9.01 6.76
N GLN A 49 -17.18 8.69 7.78
CA GLN A 49 -17.30 9.31 9.10
C GLN A 49 -17.04 10.82 9.05
N GLU A 50 -16.03 11.26 8.29
CA GLU A 50 -15.76 12.67 8.09
C GLU A 50 -16.86 13.39 7.33
N GLU A 51 -17.46 12.75 6.32
CA GLU A 51 -18.52 13.36 5.53
C GLU A 51 -19.87 13.40 6.27
N GLN A 52 -20.18 12.38 7.07
CA GLN A 52 -21.40 12.35 7.91
C GLN A 52 -21.40 13.43 9.00
N THR A 53 -20.23 13.80 9.52
CA THR A 53 -20.10 14.88 10.52
C THR A 53 -20.20 16.27 9.89
N LYS A 54 -19.96 16.40 8.58
CA LYS A 54 -20.07 17.68 7.87
C LYS A 54 -21.52 17.96 7.52
N ARG A 55 -21.92 19.23 7.67
CA ARG A 55 -23.17 19.73 7.10
C ARG A 55 -23.03 19.78 5.57
N PHE A 56 -24.11 19.47 4.86
CA PHE A 56 -24.16 19.56 3.40
C PHE A 56 -23.97 21.01 2.92
N CYS A 57 -23.31 21.19 1.78
CA CYS A 57 -23.09 22.52 1.21
C CYS A 57 -24.32 22.97 0.42
N ASN A 58 -25.11 23.88 1.00
CA ASN A 58 -26.30 24.45 0.35
C ASN A 58 -26.01 25.04 -1.04
N LYS A 59 -24.91 25.80 -1.17
CA LYS A 59 -24.53 26.44 -2.44
C LYS A 59 -24.28 25.41 -3.54
N PHE A 60 -23.50 24.37 -3.21
CA PHE A 60 -23.21 23.29 -4.15
C PHE A 60 -24.46 22.50 -4.52
N ALA A 61 -25.30 22.17 -3.55
CA ALA A 61 -26.53 21.43 -3.79
C ALA A 61 -27.54 22.19 -4.67
N GLN A 62 -27.63 23.52 -4.54
CA GLN A 62 -28.59 24.34 -5.29
C GLN A 62 -28.06 24.77 -6.67
N GLN A 63 -26.79 25.15 -6.76
CA GLN A 63 -26.21 25.77 -7.96
C GLN A 63 -25.34 24.79 -8.76
N GLY A 64 -25.01 23.62 -8.19
CA GLY A 64 -24.02 22.68 -8.76
C GLY A 64 -22.57 23.17 -8.66
N TYR A 65 -22.34 24.37 -8.11
CA TYR A 65 -21.03 24.99 -7.99
C TYR A 65 -20.83 25.62 -6.60
N CYS A 66 -19.60 25.54 -6.09
CA CYS A 66 -19.19 26.14 -4.83
C CYS A 66 -17.93 26.97 -5.06
N GLU A 67 -17.98 28.25 -4.72
CA GLU A 67 -16.85 29.19 -4.82
C GLU A 67 -15.62 28.74 -4.02
N PHE A 68 -15.82 27.94 -2.97
CA PHE A 68 -14.75 27.41 -2.14
C PHE A 68 -14.10 26.14 -2.71
N GLY A 69 -14.69 25.51 -3.74
CA GLY A 69 -14.20 24.29 -4.36
C GLY A 69 -13.88 23.19 -3.33
N ASP A 70 -12.70 22.56 -3.47
CA ASP A 70 -12.21 21.49 -2.60
C ASP A 70 -11.85 21.95 -1.16
N ASN A 71 -11.74 23.27 -0.95
CA ASN A 71 -11.50 23.85 0.38
C ASN A 71 -12.80 24.15 1.13
N CYS A 72 -13.96 23.80 0.57
CA CYS A 72 -15.22 23.93 1.27
C CYS A 72 -15.21 23.14 2.59
N LYS A 73 -15.69 23.78 3.66
CA LYS A 73 -15.86 23.14 4.98
C LYS A 73 -17.08 22.24 5.06
N TYR A 74 -17.97 22.32 4.07
CA TYR A 74 -19.22 21.58 3.98
C TYR A 74 -19.09 20.42 2.99
N SER A 75 -19.91 19.39 3.16
CA SER A 75 -19.91 18.22 2.28
C SER A 75 -20.46 18.57 0.90
N HIS A 76 -19.75 18.14 -0.15
CA HIS A 76 -20.20 18.20 -1.55
C HIS A 76 -20.70 16.85 -2.06
N TYR A 77 -20.75 15.83 -1.21
CA TYR A 77 -21.22 14.52 -1.59
C TYR A 77 -22.75 14.51 -1.72
N THR A 78 -23.23 13.94 -2.81
CA THR A 78 -24.66 13.66 -2.98
C THR A 78 -25.05 12.42 -2.18
N ASN A 79 -26.34 12.17 -2.03
CA ASN A 79 -26.82 10.94 -1.40
C ASN A 79 -26.31 9.69 -2.16
N GLU A 80 -26.26 9.75 -3.49
CA GLU A 80 -25.73 8.66 -4.32
C GLU A 80 -24.25 8.42 -4.04
N ASP A 81 -23.45 9.49 -3.91
CA ASP A 81 -22.03 9.34 -3.58
C ASP A 81 -21.82 8.74 -2.19
N LEU A 82 -22.63 9.13 -1.20
CA LEU A 82 -22.58 8.55 0.14
C LEU A 82 -22.92 7.05 0.12
N ILE A 83 -23.93 6.64 -0.65
CA ILE A 83 -24.27 5.23 -0.84
C ILE A 83 -23.08 4.48 -1.47
N ASN A 84 -22.45 5.05 -2.49
CA ASN A 84 -21.27 4.46 -3.12
C ASN A 84 -20.10 4.31 -2.14
N ILE A 85 -19.89 5.29 -1.26
CA ILE A 85 -18.85 5.21 -0.21
C ILE A 85 -19.18 4.10 0.80
N ILE A 86 -20.43 4.00 1.24
CA ILE A 86 -20.89 2.95 2.17
C ILE A 86 -20.66 1.57 1.55
N GLN A 87 -21.05 1.39 0.29
CA GLN A 87 -20.86 0.12 -0.41
C GLN A 87 -19.38 -0.26 -0.49
N ARG A 88 -18.51 0.69 -0.87
CA ARG A 88 -17.05 0.45 -0.90
C ARG A 88 -16.49 0.09 0.48
N ALA A 89 -16.97 0.76 1.53
CA ALA A 89 -16.55 0.45 2.90
C ALA A 89 -16.95 -0.97 3.33
N GLN A 90 -18.16 -1.41 2.94
CA GLN A 90 -18.64 -2.76 3.18
C GLN A 90 -17.83 -3.81 2.40
N GLU A 91 -17.56 -3.57 1.12
CA GLU A 91 -16.75 -4.44 0.28
C GLU A 91 -15.33 -4.60 0.84
N ASP A 92 -14.70 -3.50 1.28
CA ASP A 92 -13.38 -3.52 1.90
C ASP A 92 -13.39 -4.24 3.26
N TYR A 93 -14.46 -4.09 4.05
CA TYR A 93 -14.64 -4.83 5.30
C TYR A 93 -14.72 -6.34 5.05
N ILE A 94 -15.58 -6.76 4.12
CA ILE A 94 -15.74 -8.17 3.73
C ILE A 94 -14.42 -8.72 3.19
N ARG A 95 -13.71 -7.96 2.34
CA ARG A 95 -12.40 -8.38 1.82
C ARG A 95 -11.39 -8.61 2.94
N LYS A 96 -11.32 -7.70 3.91
CA LYS A 96 -10.43 -7.85 5.08
C LYS A 96 -10.82 -9.07 5.92
N GLN A 97 -12.11 -9.29 6.19
CA GLN A 97 -12.59 -10.47 6.91
C GLN A 97 -12.25 -11.76 6.18
N ASN A 98 -12.57 -11.87 4.90
CA ASN A 98 -12.22 -13.04 4.08
C ASN A 98 -10.72 -13.29 4.07
N THR A 99 -9.89 -12.24 4.05
CA THR A 99 -8.42 -12.39 4.11
C THR A 99 -7.98 -12.94 5.47
N LEU A 100 -8.59 -12.48 6.56
CA LEU A 100 -8.33 -13.00 7.90
C LEU A 100 -8.79 -14.45 8.03
N GLU A 101 -10.00 -14.78 7.58
CA GLU A 101 -10.52 -16.15 7.59
C GLU A 101 -9.66 -17.08 6.73
N ASN A 102 -9.23 -16.64 5.54
CA ASN A 102 -8.30 -17.42 4.71
C ASN A 102 -6.94 -17.60 5.38
N ASN A 103 -6.44 -16.61 6.12
CA ASN A 103 -5.19 -16.73 6.87
C ASN A 103 -5.33 -17.63 8.10
N ILE A 104 -6.49 -17.66 8.76
CA ILE A 104 -6.79 -18.58 9.87
C ILE A 104 -6.95 -20.01 9.34
N ASN A 105 -7.62 -20.19 8.21
CA ASN A 105 -7.79 -21.49 7.55
C ASN A 105 -6.53 -21.99 6.82
N ARG A 106 -5.51 -21.14 6.67
CA ARG A 106 -4.14 -21.61 6.40
C ARG A 106 -3.57 -22.14 7.70
N ASP A 107 -4.01 -23.33 8.07
CA ASP A 107 -3.45 -24.10 9.17
C ASP A 107 -1.96 -24.32 8.85
N PHE A 108 -1.10 -23.47 9.41
CA PHE A 108 0.35 -23.61 9.29
C PHE A 108 0.75 -24.78 10.17
N ASP A 109 0.74 -25.97 9.57
CA ASP A 109 1.16 -27.19 10.25
C ASP A 109 2.66 -27.11 10.53
N VAL A 110 2.97 -26.68 11.76
CA VAL A 110 4.33 -26.56 12.27
C VAL A 110 5.06 -27.90 12.17
N ASN A 111 4.38 -29.02 12.40
CA ASN A 111 5.02 -30.34 12.35
C ASN A 111 5.46 -30.68 10.94
N ARG A 112 4.59 -30.47 9.95
CA ARG A 112 4.93 -30.66 8.53
C ARG A 112 6.10 -29.78 8.08
N TRP A 113 6.16 -28.52 8.54
CA TRP A 113 7.29 -27.64 8.24
C TRP A 113 8.60 -28.12 8.88
N VAL A 114 8.56 -28.58 10.14
CA VAL A 114 9.72 -29.16 10.83
C VAL A 114 10.19 -30.43 10.10
N GLU A 115 9.28 -31.31 9.70
CA GLU A 115 9.60 -32.53 8.94
C GLU A 115 10.30 -32.20 7.62
N ASP A 116 9.77 -31.26 6.82
CA ASP A 116 10.40 -30.83 5.57
C ASP A 116 11.82 -30.27 5.80
N LYS A 117 12.02 -29.52 6.90
CA LYS A 117 13.34 -29.01 7.26
C LYS A 117 14.31 -30.12 7.68
N LEU A 118 13.86 -31.06 8.50
CA LEU A 118 14.68 -32.20 8.93
C LEU A 118 15.03 -33.13 7.76
N ASN A 119 14.09 -33.37 6.85
CA ASN A 119 14.31 -34.16 5.64
C ASN A 119 15.33 -33.50 4.69
N GLY A 120 15.29 -32.17 4.57
CA GLY A 120 16.32 -31.40 3.84
C GLY A 120 17.72 -31.51 4.46
N ILE A 121 17.81 -31.50 5.79
CA ILE A 121 19.09 -31.68 6.50
C ILE A 121 19.59 -33.12 6.36
N ASN A 122 18.72 -34.11 6.56
CA ASN A 122 19.07 -35.53 6.43
C ASN A 122 19.55 -35.89 5.03
N SER A 123 18.88 -35.40 3.99
CA SER A 123 19.31 -35.63 2.60
C SER A 123 20.68 -35.00 2.30
N TYR A 124 20.97 -33.81 2.84
CA TYR A 124 22.29 -33.20 2.74
C TYR A 124 23.37 -34.02 3.46
N VAL A 125 23.12 -34.44 4.70
CA VAL A 125 24.04 -35.26 5.50
C VAL A 125 24.30 -36.62 4.82
N GLN A 126 23.27 -37.23 4.25
CA GLN A 126 23.38 -38.50 3.54
C GLN A 126 24.19 -38.38 2.25
N THR A 127 24.04 -37.26 1.53
CA THR A 127 24.85 -36.96 0.34
C THR A 127 26.33 -36.75 0.70
N GLN A 128 26.61 -36.05 1.81
CA GLN A 128 27.97 -35.86 2.32
C GLN A 128 28.61 -37.18 2.79
N GLN A 129 27.83 -38.08 3.41
CA GLN A 129 28.30 -39.43 3.77
C GLN A 129 28.55 -40.31 2.55
N GLN A 130 27.72 -40.25 1.50
CA GLN A 130 27.98 -40.98 0.26
C GLN A 130 29.24 -40.45 -0.45
N LEU A 131 29.44 -39.13 -0.47
CA LEU A 131 30.65 -38.52 -1.02
C LEU A 131 31.91 -38.97 -0.24
N SER A 132 31.88 -38.96 1.09
CA SER A 132 33.02 -39.40 1.91
C SER A 132 33.31 -40.90 1.80
N MET A 133 32.26 -41.74 1.70
CA MET A 133 32.41 -43.18 1.47
C MET A 133 32.96 -43.49 0.07
N SER A 134 32.57 -42.72 -0.95
CA SER A 134 33.12 -42.87 -2.31
C SER A 134 34.60 -42.46 -2.40
N GLN A 135 35.04 -41.50 -1.58
CA GLN A 135 36.45 -41.10 -1.48
C GLN A 135 37.34 -42.17 -0.84
N LEU A 136 36.81 -43.00 0.08
CA LEU A 136 37.54 -44.08 0.74
C LEU A 136 37.84 -45.28 -0.17
N HIS A 137 37.06 -45.47 -1.26
CA HIS A 137 37.19 -46.59 -2.20
C HIS A 137 37.99 -46.25 -3.47
N MET A 138 38.60 -45.05 -3.57
CA MET A 138 39.45 -44.72 -4.71
C MET A 138 40.79 -45.47 -4.67
N PRO A 139 41.29 -45.97 -5.82
CA PRO A 139 42.59 -46.61 -5.91
C PRO A 139 43.71 -45.66 -5.48
N PRO A 140 44.81 -46.17 -4.88
CA PRO A 140 45.85 -45.35 -4.25
C PRO A 140 46.46 -44.25 -5.15
N SER A 141 46.40 -44.43 -6.47
CA SER A 141 46.94 -43.51 -7.48
C SER A 141 46.13 -42.24 -7.73
N LEU A 142 44.94 -42.09 -7.14
CA LEU A 142 44.05 -40.93 -7.35
C LEU A 142 43.53 -40.29 -6.05
N ARG A 143 44.17 -40.57 -4.91
CA ARG A 143 43.91 -39.84 -3.67
C ARG A 143 44.73 -38.53 -3.70
N PRO A 144 44.15 -37.36 -3.36
CA PRO A 144 44.89 -36.10 -3.30
C PRO A 144 45.98 -36.09 -2.23
#